data_AF-A0A9P4MUY3-F1
#
_entry.id   AF-A0A9P4MUY3-F1
#
_cell.length_a   1.000
_cell.length_b   1.000
_cell.length_c   1.000
_cell.angle_alpha   90.00
_cell.angle_beta   90.00
_cell.angle_gamma   90.00
#
_symmetry.space_group_name_H-M   'P 1'
#
loop_
_entity.id
_entity.type
_entity.pdbx_description
1 polymer ?
#
loop_
_entity_poly.entity_id
_entity_poly.type
_entity_poly.pdbx_seq_one_letter_code
_entity_poly.pdbx_strand_id
1 'polypeptide(L)'
;MLQPLDVCMFKPLATASSNELSAFLGRSQELSPIKKGDFFPIFWKAWVSSFKETTVLDSFKATDISPLEPDAILKRFSNTNPDEWESKESSTSVLSGPD
;
A
#
# COMPACT_ATOMS: atom_id res chain seq x y z
N MET A 1 -17.31 12.81 1.07
CA MET A 1 -17.22 11.36 1.35
C MET A 1 -15.76 11.04 1.61
N LEU A 2 -15.45 10.41 2.74
CA LEU A 2 -14.10 9.93 3.04
C LEU A 2 -13.99 8.48 2.53
N GLN A 3 -12.89 8.13 1.85
CA GLN A 3 -12.71 6.77 1.36
C GLN A 3 -12.50 5.80 2.55
N PRO A 4 -12.99 4.54 2.49
CA PRO A 4 -12.90 3.57 3.59
C PRO A 4 -11.50 3.46 4.22
N LEU A 5 -10.48 3.36 3.35
CA LEU A 5 -9.08 3.24 3.73
C LEU A 5 -8.55 4.46 4.53
N ASP A 6 -9.09 5.65 4.29
CA ASP A 6 -8.68 6.86 5.00
C ASP A 6 -9.21 6.93 6.43
N VAL A 7 -10.34 6.27 6.70
CA VAL A 7 -10.93 6.22 8.03
C VAL A 7 -10.14 5.30 8.97
N CYS A 8 -9.76 4.12 8.50
CA CYS A 8 -9.24 3.07 9.37
C CYS A 8 -7.81 2.63 9.08
N MET A 9 -7.19 3.02 7.97
CA MET A 9 -5.85 2.51 7.61
C MET A 9 -4.76 3.55 7.51
N PHE A 10 -5.01 4.71 6.92
CA PHE A 10 -3.93 5.69 6.72
C PHE A 10 -3.42 6.29 8.04
N LYS A 11 -4.29 6.44 9.04
CA LYS A 11 -3.88 6.85 10.39
C LYS A 11 -3.00 5.79 11.08
N PRO A 12 -3.42 4.52 11.22
CA PRO A 12 -2.55 3.46 11.75
C PRO A 12 -1.26 3.28 10.95
N LEU A 13 -1.30 3.37 9.62
CA LEU A 13 -0.11 3.29 8.77
C LEU A 13 0.88 4.40 9.09
N ALA A 14 0.42 5.65 9.21
CA ALA A 14 1.28 6.77 9.55
C ALA A 14 1.90 6.60 10.95
N THR A 15 1.12 6.14 11.92
CA THR A 15 1.62 5.85 13.28
C THR A 15 2.64 4.72 13.28
N ALA A 16 2.36 3.60 12.59
CA ALA A 16 3.27 2.46 12.49
C ALA A 16 4.58 2.84 11.77
N SER A 17 4.49 3.64 10.71
CA SER A 17 5.65 4.18 9.99
C SER A 17 6.50 5.08 10.89
N SER A 18 5.86 5.99 11.65
CA SER A 18 6.56 6.85 12.61
C SER A 18 7.27 6.05 13.72
N ASN A 19 6.63 4.98 14.20
CA ASN A 19 7.21 4.09 15.21
C ASN A 19 8.42 3.31 14.66
N GLU A 20 8.32 2.75 13.46
CA GLU A 20 9.45 2.05 12.81
C GLU A 20 10.60 3.02 12.50
N LEU A 21 10.29 4.25 12.09
CA LEU A 21 11.28 5.30 11.87
C LEU A 21 12.02 5.66 13.16
N SER A 22 11.27 5.83 14.25
CA SER A 22 11.82 6.14 15.58
C SER A 22 12.70 4.99 16.09
N ALA A 23 12.26 3.75 15.90
CA ALA A 23 13.05 2.56 16.23
C ALA A 23 14.32 2.46 15.38
N PHE A 24 14.25 2.79 14.09
CA PHE A 24 15.41 2.81 13.20
C PHE A 24 16.43 3.87 13.62
N LEU A 25 15.99 5.10 13.90
CA LEU A 25 16.83 6.19 14.40
C LEU A 25 17.47 5.86 15.75
N GLY A 26 16.71 5.24 16.66
CA GLY A 26 17.23 4.78 17.95
C GLY A 26 18.34 3.73 17.82
N ARG A 27 18.25 2.84 16.81
CA ARG A 27 19.31 1.85 16.53
C ARG A 27 20.52 2.45 15.83
N SER A 28 20.33 3.47 14.99
CA SER A 28 21.43 4.13 14.29
C SER A 28 22.13 5.19 15.13
N GLN A 29 21.68 5.44 16.37
CA GLN A 29 22.20 6.48 17.27
C GLN A 29 22.26 7.87 16.59
N GLU A 30 21.38 8.14 15.63
CA GLU A 30 21.41 9.37 14.81
C GLU A 30 22.68 9.53 13.93
N LEU A 31 23.59 8.55 13.94
CA LEU A 31 24.90 8.60 13.29
C LEU A 31 24.83 8.45 11.77
N SER A 32 23.68 8.01 11.24
CA SER A 32 23.49 7.80 9.81
C SER A 32 22.20 8.47 9.35
N PRO A 33 22.28 9.42 8.41
CA PRO A 33 21.08 10.01 7.81
C PRO A 33 20.29 8.92 7.08
N ILE A 34 18.96 8.95 7.23
CA ILE A 34 18.04 8.05 6.54
C ILE A 34 18.24 8.23 5.03
N LYS A 35 18.55 7.13 4.34
CA LYS A 35 18.69 7.13 2.89
C LYS A 35 17.36 6.73 2.26
N LYS A 36 17.17 7.10 1.00
CA LYS A 36 16.02 6.67 0.20
C LYS A 36 15.82 5.14 0.20
N GLY A 37 16.91 4.38 0.29
CA GLY A 37 16.88 2.91 0.37
C GLY A 37 16.33 2.35 1.69
N ASP A 38 16.42 3.11 2.78
CA ASP A 38 15.93 2.68 4.10
C ASP A 38 14.40 2.84 4.22
N PHE A 39 13.80 3.64 3.34
CA PHE A 39 12.35 3.88 3.33
C PHE A 39 11.55 2.61 3.10
N PHE A 40 11.91 1.81 2.09
CA PHE A 40 11.09 0.66 1.70
C PHE A 40 10.96 -0.40 2.81
N PRO A 41 12.04 -0.81 3.51
CA PRO A 41 11.92 -1.72 4.65
C PRO A 41 11.07 -1.17 5.81
N ILE A 42 11.18 0.13 6.12
CA ILE A 42 10.40 0.80 7.17
C ILE A 42 8.91 0.84 6.77
N PHE A 43 8.63 1.27 5.54
CA PHE A 43 7.30 1.32 4.98
C PHE A 43 6.65 -0.07 4.92
N TRP A 44 7.38 -1.09 4.46
CA TRP A 44 6.85 -2.44 4.29
C TRP A 44 6.39 -3.04 5.62
N LYS A 45 7.17 -2.85 6.69
CA LYS A 45 6.76 -3.30 8.03
C LYS A 45 5.50 -2.59 8.51
N ALA A 46 5.43 -1.28 8.35
CA ALA A 46 4.25 -0.49 8.69
C ALA A 46 3.02 -0.94 7.86
N TRP A 47 3.21 -1.20 6.56
CA TRP A 47 2.19 -1.67 5.64
C TRP A 47 1.61 -3.02 6.08
N VAL A 48 2.44 -4.04 6.27
CA VAL A 48 2.01 -5.39 6.68
C VAL A 48 1.33 -5.36 8.05
N SER A 49 1.74 -4.46 8.95
CA SER A 49 1.10 -4.32 10.26
C SER A 49 -0.29 -3.68 10.21
N SER A 50 -0.55 -2.82 9.22
CA SER A 50 -1.75 -1.98 9.13
C SER A 50 -2.80 -2.56 8.17
N PHE A 51 -2.37 -3.04 7.01
CA PHE A 51 -3.22 -3.59 5.94
C PHE A 51 -3.48 -5.08 6.16
N LYS A 52 -4.29 -5.39 7.18
CA LYS A 52 -4.79 -6.73 7.45
C LYS A 52 -6.23 -6.85 6.98
N GLU A 53 -6.65 -8.07 6.63
CA GLU A 53 -8.02 -8.36 6.21
C GLU A 53 -9.05 -7.80 7.21
N THR A 54 -8.84 -8.01 8.51
CA THR A 54 -9.70 -7.48 9.56
C THR A 54 -9.82 -5.96 9.51
N THR A 55 -8.70 -5.25 9.35
CA THR A 55 -8.70 -3.79 9.26
C THR A 55 -9.39 -3.32 7.97
N VAL A 56 -9.28 -4.07 6.87
CA VAL A 56 -9.96 -3.77 5.61
C VAL A 56 -11.46 -3.87 5.80
N LEU A 57 -11.94 -4.97 6.37
CA LEU A 57 -13.36 -5.17 6.63
C LEU A 57 -13.93 -4.09 7.58
N ASP A 58 -13.21 -3.76 8.65
CA ASP A 58 -13.59 -2.71 9.59
C ASP A 58 -13.69 -1.33 8.91
N SER A 59 -12.84 -1.07 7.91
CA SER A 59 -12.84 0.20 7.17
C SER A 59 -14.11 0.40 6.32
N PHE A 60 -14.57 -0.66 5.66
CA PHE A 60 -15.83 -0.65 4.91
C PHE A 60 -17.03 -0.52 5.85
N LYS A 61 -16.99 -1.24 6.98
CA LYS A 61 -18.02 -1.14 8.01
C LYS A 61 -18.11 0.25 8.64
N ALA A 62 -16.98 0.87 8.97
CA ALA A 62 -16.93 2.19 9.59
C ALA A 62 -17.44 3.31 8.67
N THR A 63 -17.33 3.12 7.36
CA THR A 63 -17.85 4.07 6.36
C THR A 63 -19.27 3.78 5.91
N ASP A 64 -19.84 2.64 6.32
CA ASP A 64 -21.12 2.11 5.82
C ASP A 64 -21.16 2.04 4.28
N ILE A 65 -19.99 1.87 3.66
CA ILE A 65 -19.84 1.79 2.21
C ILE A 65 -19.85 0.32 1.82
N SER A 66 -20.85 -0.07 1.02
CA SER A 66 -20.92 -1.37 0.35
C SER A 66 -20.99 -1.17 -1.17
N PRO A 67 -20.31 -1.99 -1.98
CA PRO A 67 -20.50 -1.97 -3.42
C PRO A 67 -21.95 -2.25 -3.81
N LEU A 68 -22.48 -1.48 -4.76
CA LEU A 68 -23.82 -1.71 -5.30
C LEU A 68 -23.95 -3.08 -5.99
N GLU A 69 -22.87 -3.52 -6.65
CA GLU A 69 -22.79 -4.79 -7.36
C GLU A 69 -21.48 -5.52 -6.97
N PRO A 70 -21.49 -6.30 -5.87
CA PRO A 70 -20.29 -6.98 -5.37
C PRO A 70 -19.75 -8.03 -6.35
N ASP A 71 -20.64 -8.71 -7.07
CA ASP A 71 -20.27 -9.79 -8.01
C ASP A 71 -19.46 -9.26 -9.20
N ALA A 72 -19.75 -8.04 -9.67
CA ALA A 72 -18.99 -7.39 -10.74
C ALA A 72 -17.53 -7.08 -10.32
N ILE A 73 -17.29 -6.86 -9.03
CA ILE A 73 -15.94 -6.68 -8.48
C ILE A 73 -15.24 -8.04 -8.39
N LEU A 74 -15.91 -9.06 -7.87
CA LEU A 74 -15.35 -10.42 -7.72
C LEU A 74 -14.93 -11.02 -9.07
N LYS A 75 -15.71 -10.77 -10.14
CA LYS A 75 -15.40 -11.22 -11.51
C LYS A 75 -14.05 -10.69 -12.05
N ARG A 76 -13.50 -9.61 -11.50
CA ARG A 76 -12.18 -9.09 -11.91
C ARG A 76 -11.03 -9.98 -11.44
N PHE A 77 -11.26 -10.77 -10.39
CA PHE A 77 -10.25 -11.62 -9.76
C PHE A 77 -10.37 -13.09 -10.19
N SER A 78 -11.42 -13.46 -10.94
CA SER A 78 -11.63 -14.84 -11.39
C SER A 78 -10.85 -15.22 -12.66
N ASN A 79 -10.29 -14.25 -13.39
CA ASN A 79 -9.66 -14.47 -14.71
C ASN A 79 -8.12 -14.38 -14.72
N THR A 80 -7.46 -14.37 -13.57
CA THR A 80 -5.99 -14.27 -13.53
C THR A 80 -5.37 -15.60 -13.98
N ASN A 81 -5.09 -15.73 -15.27
CA ASN A 81 -4.05 -16.63 -15.74
C ASN A 81 -2.71 -16.00 -15.30
N PRO A 82 -1.83 -16.71 -14.55
CA PRO A 82 -0.61 -16.13 -13.98
C PRO A 82 0.29 -15.43 -15.01
N ASP A 83 0.22 -15.87 -16.27
CA ASP A 83 1.06 -15.38 -17.37
C ASP A 83 0.65 -14.00 -17.92
N GLU A 84 -0.57 -13.51 -17.64
CA GLU A 84 -1.04 -12.21 -18.17
C GLU A 84 -0.56 -10.99 -17.35
N TRP A 85 -0.05 -11.20 -16.13
CA TRP A 85 0.36 -10.11 -15.24
C TRP A 85 1.68 -9.44 -15.67
N GLU A 86 2.62 -10.20 -16.27
CA GLU A 86 3.89 -9.62 -16.78
C GLU A 86 3.67 -8.71 -18.00
N SER A 87 2.63 -8.96 -18.79
CA SER A 87 2.40 -8.21 -20.04
C SER A 87 1.94 -6.76 -19.80
N LYS A 88 1.45 -6.43 -18.60
CA LYS A 88 0.93 -5.07 -18.31
C LYS A 88 1.95 -4.10 -17.73
N GLU A 89 3.11 -4.58 -17.24
CA GLU A 89 4.20 -3.70 -16.77
C GLU A 89 5.17 -3.32 -17.89
N SER A 90 5.22 -4.06 -19.01
CA SER A 90 6.21 -3.82 -20.08
C SER A 90 5.88 -2.66 -21.04
N SER A 91 4.86 -1.85 -20.78
CA SER A 91 4.55 -0.66 -21.59
C SER A 91 5.14 0.62 -21.00
N THR A 92 6.47 0.65 -20.78
CA THR A 92 7.20 1.92 -20.64
C THR A 92 7.61 2.36 -22.04
N SER A 93 6.88 3.30 -22.65
CA SER A 93 7.21 3.84 -23.96
C SER A 93 8.59 4.50 -23.94
N VAL A 94 9.50 4.01 -24.76
CA VAL A 94 10.80 4.63 -25.05
C VAL A 94 10.55 5.98 -25.73
N LEU A 95 10.83 7.08 -25.05
CA LEU A 95 10.89 8.41 -25.65
C LEU A 95 12.09 8.45 -26.61
N SER A 96 11.82 8.33 -27.91
CA SER A 96 12.81 8.65 -28.94
C SER A 96 12.87 10.16 -29.10
N GLY A 97 13.99 10.77 -28.73
CA GLY A 97 14.28 12.17 -29.04
C GLY A 97 14.70 12.33 -30.50
N PRO A 98 14.39 13.45 -31.17
CA PRO A 98 14.88 13.70 -32.52
C PRO A 98 16.37 14.09 -32.54
N ASP A 99 17.08 13.62 -33.58
CA ASP A 99 18.47 13.96 -33.92
C ASP A 99 18.68 15.45 -34.23
#